data_AF-A0A8J5IC03-F1
#
_entry.id   AF-A0A8J5IC03-F1
#
_cell.length_a   1.000
_cell.length_b   1.000
_cell.length_c   1.000
_cell.angle_alpha   90.00
_cell.angle_beta   90.00
_cell.angle_gamma   90.00
#
_symmetry.space_group_name_H-M   'P 1'
#
loop_
_entity.id
_entity.type
_entity.pdbx_description
1 polymer ?
#
loop_
_entity_poly.entity_id
_entity_poly.type
_entity_poly.pdbx_seq_one_letter_code
_entity_poly.pdbx_strand_id
1 'polypeptide(L)'
;MMPSATKIAAIISHYRFTQRLSSSASSLAAEVPPALGNLADTRRLFASFPTSALLCSFATLSALAATPLVDLGTWALRASTAAPEGHLLRIAVSATARVTLHRIFYAGEGVDEAACTVREMWQDVGLRSILDYGMEDADDGAACDRNLAEFLRAVEMASSLPFASVRF
;
A
#
# COMPACT_ATOMS: atom_id res chain seq x y z
N MET A 1 -40.44 -9.03 10.51
CA MET A 1 -39.21 -9.35 11.26
C MET A 1 -38.21 -8.22 10.99
N MET A 2 -38.09 -7.27 11.91
CA MET A 2 -37.28 -6.05 11.69
C MET A 2 -35.79 -6.36 11.87
N PRO A 3 -34.90 -5.85 10.98
CA PRO A 3 -33.47 -6.00 11.19
C PRO A 3 -33.03 -5.18 12.42
N SER A 4 -32.28 -5.84 13.32
CA SER A 4 -31.70 -5.24 14.52
C SER A 4 -30.84 -4.02 14.18
N ALA A 5 -30.89 -2.98 15.04
CA ALA A 5 -30.22 -1.68 14.87
C ALA A 5 -28.71 -1.79 14.54
N THR A 6 -28.05 -2.85 15.00
CA THR A 6 -26.64 -3.15 14.74
C THR A 6 -26.37 -3.45 13.25
N LYS A 7 -27.30 -4.11 12.54
CA LYS A 7 -27.18 -4.36 11.10
C LYS A 7 -27.29 -3.07 10.29
N ILE A 8 -28.11 -2.12 10.74
CA ILE A 8 -28.32 -0.83 10.07
C ILE A 8 -27.05 0.04 10.21
N ALA A 9 -26.43 0.07 11.39
CA ALA A 9 -25.19 0.81 11.61
C ALA A 9 -24.01 0.30 10.75
N ALA A 10 -23.87 -1.02 10.63
CA ALA A 10 -22.82 -1.63 9.79
C ALA A 10 -22.99 -1.30 8.30
N ILE A 11 -24.23 -1.32 7.80
CA ILE A 11 -24.54 -0.95 6.41
C ILE A 11 -24.25 0.53 6.14
N ILE A 12 -24.62 1.42 7.06
CA ILE A 12 -24.35 2.86 6.95
C ILE A 12 -22.84 3.14 6.98
N SER A 13 -22.06 2.41 7.79
CA SER A 13 -20.61 2.53 7.85
C SER A 13 -19.94 2.11 6.54
N HIS A 14 -20.35 0.97 5.97
CA HIS A 14 -19.83 0.48 4.70
C HIS A 14 -20.14 1.45 3.54
N TYR A 15 -21.35 2.01 3.51
CA TYR A 15 -21.76 2.99 2.49
C TYR A 15 -20.98 4.30 2.57
N ARG A 16 -20.67 4.77 3.78
CA ARG A 16 -19.86 5.98 3.99
C ARG A 16 -18.39 5.78 3.63
N PHE A 17 -17.85 4.59 3.86
CA PHE A 17 -16.48 4.25 3.48
C PHE A 17 -16.32 4.19 1.95
N THR A 18 -17.23 3.53 1.25
CA THR A 18 -17.21 3.47 -0.23
C THR A 18 -17.45 4.85 -0.87
N GLN A 19 -18.31 5.69 -0.28
CA GLN A 19 -18.46 7.08 -0.73
C GLN A 19 -17.18 7.92 -0.54
N ARG A 20 -16.45 7.75 0.58
CA ARG A 20 -15.20 8.48 0.81
C ARG A 20 -14.08 8.06 -0.14
N LEU A 21 -13.96 6.77 -0.42
CA LEU A 21 -13.02 6.25 -1.42
C LEU A 21 -13.35 6.76 -2.83
N SER A 22 -14.64 6.74 -3.21
CA SER A 22 -15.11 7.23 -4.51
C SER A 22 -14.92 8.75 -4.67
N SER A 23 -15.19 9.52 -3.61
CA SER A 23 -14.99 10.97 -3.59
C SER A 23 -13.51 11.34 -3.66
N SER A 24 -12.64 10.62 -2.95
CA SER A 24 -11.20 10.87 -2.97
C SER A 24 -10.61 10.53 -4.35
N ALA A 25 -10.99 9.38 -4.93
CA ALA A 25 -10.57 8.98 -6.27
C ALA A 25 -11.03 9.98 -7.35
N SER A 26 -12.25 10.52 -7.23
CA SER A 26 -12.77 11.53 -8.16
C SER A 26 -12.03 12.87 -8.06
N SER A 27 -11.60 13.25 -6.85
CA SER A 27 -10.82 14.48 -6.65
C SER A 27 -9.40 14.38 -7.22
N LEU A 28 -8.74 13.22 -7.11
CA LEU A 28 -7.43 12.99 -7.72
C LEU A 28 -7.49 12.92 -9.25
N ALA A 29 -8.60 12.44 -9.82
CA ALA A 29 -8.78 12.35 -11.27
C ALA A 29 -8.98 13.73 -11.95
N ALA A 30 -9.42 14.75 -11.20
CA ALA A 30 -9.73 16.07 -11.75
C ALA A 30 -8.49 16.94 -12.05
N GLU A 31 -7.31 16.59 -11.53
CA GLU A 31 -6.06 17.34 -11.71
C GLU A 31 -5.11 16.76 -12.76
N VAL A 32 -5.56 15.78 -13.54
CA VAL A 32 -4.66 14.99 -14.40
C VAL A 32 -4.41 15.71 -15.73
N PRO A 33 -3.16 16.09 -16.05
CA PRO A 33 -2.85 16.73 -17.32
C PRO A 33 -3.14 15.78 -18.49
N PRO A 34 -3.53 16.30 -19.67
CA PRO A 34 -3.96 15.50 -20.83
C PRO A 34 -2.88 14.56 -21.41
N ALA A 35 -1.63 14.65 -20.92
CA ALA A 35 -0.53 13.74 -21.25
C ALA A 35 -0.60 12.40 -20.50
N LEU A 36 -1.24 12.35 -19.33
CA LEU A 36 -1.67 11.11 -18.71
C LEU A 36 -2.97 10.72 -19.41
N GLY A 37 -2.96 9.64 -20.19
CA GLY A 37 -4.16 9.13 -20.84
C GLY A 37 -5.34 8.97 -19.88
N ASN A 38 -6.55 8.78 -20.42
CA ASN A 38 -7.79 8.70 -19.63
C ASN A 38 -7.65 7.69 -18.47
N LEU A 39 -7.50 8.19 -17.23
CA LEU A 39 -7.41 7.33 -16.04
C LEU A 39 -8.71 6.58 -15.76
N ALA A 40 -9.82 6.97 -16.38
CA ALA A 40 -11.07 6.21 -16.32
C ALA A 40 -11.01 4.91 -17.15
N ASP A 41 -10.05 4.79 -18.07
CA ASP A 41 -9.79 3.54 -18.80
C ASP A 41 -8.94 2.58 -17.97
N THR A 42 -9.57 2.01 -16.94
CA THR A 42 -8.95 1.04 -16.04
C THR A 42 -8.43 -0.20 -16.76
N ARG A 43 -9.04 -0.58 -17.89
CA ARG A 43 -8.56 -1.71 -18.70
C ARG A 43 -7.18 -1.42 -19.27
N ARG A 44 -6.97 -0.22 -19.80
CA ARG A 44 -5.66 0.18 -20.32
C ARG A 44 -4.63 0.37 -19.22
N LEU A 45 -5.03 0.94 -18.08
CA LEU A 45 -4.14 1.15 -16.93
C LEU A 45 -3.60 -0.16 -16.35
N PHE A 46 -4.44 -1.19 -16.27
CA PHE A 46 -4.07 -2.48 -15.68
C PHE A 46 -3.70 -3.55 -16.72
N ALA A 47 -3.57 -3.18 -18.01
CA ALA A 47 -3.27 -4.13 -19.09
C ALA A 47 -1.92 -4.85 -18.91
N SER A 48 -0.94 -4.17 -18.30
CA SER A 48 0.39 -4.72 -18.01
C SER A 48 0.43 -5.60 -16.75
N PHE A 49 -0.65 -5.63 -15.96
CA PHE A 49 -0.68 -6.38 -14.71
C PHE A 49 -1.33 -7.76 -14.87
N PRO A 50 -0.79 -8.80 -14.22
CA PRO A 50 -1.41 -10.11 -14.26
C PRO A 50 -2.74 -10.12 -13.51
N THR A 51 -3.75 -10.79 -14.06
CA THR A 51 -5.08 -10.90 -13.45
C THR A 51 -5.05 -11.45 -12.02
N SER A 52 -4.13 -12.38 -11.74
CA SER A 52 -3.93 -12.92 -10.39
C SER A 52 -3.50 -11.84 -9.39
N ALA A 53 -2.67 -10.87 -9.81
CA ALA A 53 -2.29 -9.76 -8.95
C ALA A 53 -3.49 -8.85 -8.67
N LEU A 54 -4.30 -8.55 -9.68
CA LEU A 54 -5.51 -7.75 -9.51
C LEU A 54 -6.52 -8.43 -8.58
N LEU A 55 -6.74 -9.73 -8.72
CA LEU A 55 -7.62 -10.50 -7.85
C LEU A 55 -7.09 -10.55 -6.41
N CYS A 56 -5.79 -10.73 -6.22
CA CYS A 56 -5.15 -10.70 -4.91
C CYS A 56 -5.32 -9.31 -4.25
N SER A 57 -5.11 -8.24 -5.00
CA SER A 57 -5.32 -6.86 -4.52
C SER A 57 -6.79 -6.63 -4.16
N PHE A 58 -7.72 -7.05 -5.00
CA PHE A 58 -9.16 -6.95 -4.72
C PHE A 58 -9.56 -7.71 -3.47
N ALA A 59 -9.10 -8.95 -3.30
CA ALA A 59 -9.38 -9.75 -2.12
C ALA A 59 -8.81 -9.11 -0.85
N THR A 60 -7.57 -8.62 -0.91
CA THR A 60 -6.90 -7.94 0.21
C THR A 60 -7.63 -6.67 0.60
N LEU A 61 -7.96 -5.79 -0.36
CA LEU A 61 -8.69 -4.55 -0.10
C LEU A 61 -10.10 -4.82 0.44
N SER A 62 -10.76 -5.87 -0.07
CA SER A 62 -12.07 -6.30 0.44
C SER A 62 -11.99 -6.78 1.89
N ALA A 63 -10.90 -7.49 2.25
CA ALA A 63 -10.65 -7.88 3.63
C ALA A 63 -10.40 -6.67 4.54
N LEU A 64 -9.61 -5.69 4.09
CA LEU A 64 -9.36 -4.44 4.82
C LEU A 64 -10.61 -3.56 4.98
N ALA A 65 -11.58 -3.67 4.08
CA ALA A 65 -12.85 -2.96 4.17
C ALA A 65 -13.87 -3.64 5.13
N ALA A 66 -13.59 -4.87 5.55
CA ALA A 66 -14.47 -5.64 6.43
C ALA A 66 -13.95 -5.60 7.88
N THR A 67 -14.66 -4.85 8.74
CA THR A 67 -14.28 -4.68 10.16
C THR A 67 -13.95 -6.00 10.88
N PRO A 68 -14.72 -7.10 10.76
CA PRO A 68 -14.37 -8.34 11.46
C PRO A 68 -13.04 -8.95 11.01
N LEU A 69 -12.67 -8.78 9.74
CA LEU A 69 -11.40 -9.27 9.20
C LEU A 69 -10.25 -8.38 9.63
N VAL A 70 -10.47 -7.05 9.71
CA VAL A 70 -9.50 -6.11 10.27
C VAL A 70 -9.24 -6.40 11.76
N ASP A 71 -10.28 -6.68 12.54
CA ASP A 71 -10.17 -7.02 13.95
C ASP A 71 -9.37 -8.31 14.13
N LEU A 72 -9.66 -9.34 13.31
CA LEU A 72 -8.92 -10.59 13.31
C LEU A 72 -7.45 -10.39 12.93
N GLY A 73 -7.17 -9.60 11.89
CA GLY A 73 -5.81 -9.28 11.47
C GLY A 73 -5.03 -8.53 12.55
N THR A 74 -5.68 -7.54 13.20
CA THR A 74 -5.10 -6.78 14.32
C THR A 74 -4.80 -7.69 15.51
N TRP A 75 -5.72 -8.61 15.82
CA TRP A 75 -5.50 -9.62 16.86
C TRP A 75 -4.33 -10.54 16.51
N ALA A 76 -4.26 -11.05 15.27
CA ALA A 76 -3.19 -11.92 14.82
C ALA A 76 -1.83 -11.22 14.86
N LEU A 77 -1.76 -9.95 14.46
CA LEU A 77 -0.57 -9.11 14.58
C LEU A 77 -0.12 -8.98 16.04
N ARG A 78 -1.03 -8.63 16.96
CA ARG A 78 -0.72 -8.56 18.40
C ARG A 78 -0.24 -9.90 18.96
N ALA A 79 -0.92 -11.00 18.62
CA ALA A 79 -0.52 -12.34 19.04
C ALA A 79 0.86 -12.73 18.48
N SER A 80 1.18 -12.31 17.26
CA SER A 80 2.48 -12.55 16.64
C SER A 80 3.62 -11.78 17.33
N THR A 81 3.37 -10.54 17.76
CA THR A 81 4.37 -9.73 18.47
C THR A 81 4.66 -10.25 19.87
N ALA A 82 3.66 -10.83 20.54
CA ALA A 82 3.84 -11.47 21.84
C ALA A 82 4.48 -12.87 21.73
N ALA A 83 4.56 -13.44 20.52
CA ALA A 83 5.14 -14.76 20.32
C ALA A 83 6.68 -14.70 20.29
N PRO A 84 7.36 -15.77 20.77
CA PRO A 84 8.81 -15.89 20.65
C PRO A 84 9.29 -15.80 19.19
N GLU A 85 10.53 -15.37 19.02
CA GLU A 85 11.19 -15.43 17.72
C GLU A 85 11.20 -16.85 17.16
N GLY A 86 11.00 -16.99 15.85
CA GLY A 86 10.90 -18.29 15.17
C GLY A 86 9.56 -19.02 15.34
N HIS A 87 8.59 -18.47 16.08
CA HIS A 87 7.27 -19.08 16.19
C HIS A 87 6.51 -19.06 14.84
N LEU A 88 5.89 -20.18 14.49
CA LEU A 88 5.18 -20.35 13.21
C LEU A 88 4.10 -19.29 12.96
N LEU A 89 3.39 -18.86 14.01
CA LEU A 89 2.40 -17.80 13.89
C LEU A 89 3.03 -16.50 13.40
N ARG A 90 4.18 -16.11 13.97
CA ARG A 90 4.87 -14.88 13.60
C ARG A 90 5.40 -14.95 12.17
N ILE A 91 6.00 -16.08 11.81
CA ILE A 91 6.45 -16.33 10.42
C ILE A 91 5.27 -16.24 9.45
N ALA A 92 4.15 -16.90 9.76
CA ALA A 92 2.97 -16.92 8.89
C ALA A 92 2.35 -15.53 8.74
N VAL A 93 2.22 -14.77 9.83
CA VAL A 93 1.68 -13.41 9.82
C VAL A 93 2.58 -12.48 9.01
N SER A 94 3.90 -12.49 9.24
CA SER A 94 4.85 -11.68 8.47
C SER A 94 4.86 -12.05 7.00
N ALA A 95 4.88 -13.35 6.66
CA ALA A 95 4.84 -13.80 5.28
C ALA A 95 3.53 -13.39 4.59
N THR A 96 2.39 -13.49 5.30
CA THR A 96 1.08 -13.08 4.78
C THR A 96 1.05 -11.57 4.52
N ALA A 97 1.54 -10.76 5.47
CA ALA A 97 1.64 -9.31 5.31
C ALA A 97 2.52 -8.93 4.11
N ARG A 98 3.63 -9.65 3.91
CA ARG A 98 4.56 -9.46 2.79
C ARG A 98 3.89 -9.68 1.43
N VAL A 99 3.18 -10.80 1.26
CA VAL A 99 2.55 -11.15 -0.02
C VAL A 99 1.25 -10.38 -0.31
N THR A 100 0.68 -9.72 0.69
CA THR A 100 -0.56 -8.93 0.57
C THR A 100 -0.28 -7.43 0.67
N LEU A 101 -0.19 -6.90 1.88
CA LEU A 101 -0.13 -5.47 2.17
C LEU A 101 1.14 -4.81 1.63
N HIS A 102 2.30 -5.43 1.86
CA HIS A 102 3.57 -4.88 1.36
C HIS A 102 3.52 -4.73 -0.15
N ARG A 103 3.09 -5.78 -0.85
CA ARG A 103 3.03 -5.76 -2.32
C ARG A 103 2.06 -4.72 -2.90
N ILE A 104 1.04 -4.30 -2.16
CA ILE A 104 0.03 -3.34 -2.63
C ILE A 104 0.42 -1.91 -2.28
N PHE A 105 0.99 -1.69 -1.09
CA PHE A 105 1.22 -0.34 -0.55
C PHE A 105 2.68 0.11 -0.61
N TYR A 106 3.63 -0.81 -0.72
CA TYR A 106 5.04 -0.52 -0.68
C TYR A 106 5.68 -0.86 -2.03
N ALA A 107 6.53 0.04 -2.51
CA ALA A 107 7.31 -0.18 -3.73
C ALA A 107 8.47 -1.18 -3.51
N GLY A 108 8.85 -1.44 -2.27
CA GLY A 108 9.92 -2.37 -1.90
C GLY A 108 10.19 -2.31 -0.39
N GLU A 109 10.86 -3.31 0.15
CA GLU A 109 11.30 -3.32 1.56
C GLU A 109 12.59 -2.51 1.78
N GLY A 110 13.28 -2.16 0.68
CA GLY A 110 14.49 -1.36 0.72
C GLY A 110 14.61 -0.44 -0.49
N VAL A 111 15.64 0.41 -0.41
CA VAL A 111 15.92 1.44 -1.41
C VAL A 111 16.13 0.84 -2.82
N ASP A 112 16.80 -0.31 -2.92
CA ASP A 112 17.10 -0.95 -4.20
C ASP A 112 15.84 -1.55 -4.86
N GLU A 113 15.00 -2.22 -4.08
CA GLU A 113 13.71 -2.77 -4.57
C GLU A 113 12.78 -1.64 -5.02
N ALA A 114 12.66 -0.58 -4.20
CA ALA A 114 11.87 0.59 -4.55
C ALA A 114 12.36 1.25 -5.85
N ALA A 115 13.67 1.35 -6.05
CA ALA A 115 14.25 1.88 -7.29
C ALA A 115 13.87 1.03 -8.50
N CYS A 116 13.87 -0.30 -8.37
CA CYS A 116 13.45 -1.21 -9.43
C CYS A 116 11.98 -0.96 -9.80
N THR A 117 11.10 -0.94 -8.81
CA THR A 117 9.66 -0.71 -9.04
C THR A 117 9.39 0.67 -9.64
N VAL A 118 10.10 1.73 -9.24
CA VAL A 118 9.93 3.05 -9.88
C VAL A 118 10.39 3.03 -11.35
N ARG A 119 11.48 2.32 -11.68
CA ARG A 119 11.92 2.18 -13.07
C ARG A 119 10.91 1.41 -13.91
N GLU A 120 10.37 0.30 -13.40
CA GLU A 120 9.32 -0.48 -14.07
C GLU A 120 8.06 0.37 -14.31
N MET A 121 7.60 1.12 -13.30
CA MET A 121 6.46 2.03 -13.43
C MET A 121 6.68 3.09 -14.52
N TRP A 122 7.90 3.64 -14.60
CA TRP A 122 8.25 4.62 -15.63
C TRP A 122 8.39 4.02 -17.02
N GLN A 123 9.11 2.90 -17.16
CA GLN A 123 9.46 2.31 -18.45
C GLN A 123 8.30 1.53 -19.07
N ASP A 124 7.61 0.72 -18.27
CA ASP A 124 6.62 -0.24 -18.76
C ASP A 124 5.21 0.33 -18.72
N VAL A 125 4.92 1.21 -17.75
CA VAL A 125 3.58 1.78 -17.54
C VAL A 125 3.51 3.26 -17.97
N GLY A 126 4.66 3.95 -18.05
CA GLY A 126 4.70 5.38 -18.36
C GLY A 126 4.23 6.27 -17.20
N LEU A 127 4.20 5.75 -15.97
CA LEU A 127 3.78 6.47 -14.78
C LEU A 127 4.98 7.07 -14.05
N ARG A 128 4.77 8.25 -13.47
CA ARG A 128 5.71 8.87 -12.55
C ARG A 128 5.34 8.48 -11.13
N SER A 129 6.34 8.30 -10.29
CA SER A 129 6.18 7.88 -8.89
C SER A 129 6.47 9.02 -7.93
N ILE A 130 5.79 9.03 -6.79
CA ILE A 130 6.19 9.78 -5.60
C ILE A 130 6.79 8.76 -4.64
N LEU A 131 8.02 8.98 -4.19
CA LEU A 131 8.69 8.07 -3.26
C LEU A 131 8.51 8.59 -1.83
N ASP A 132 7.72 7.87 -1.03
CA ASP A 132 7.56 8.12 0.40
C ASP A 132 8.41 7.11 1.19
N TYR A 133 9.40 7.60 1.93
CA TYR A 133 10.26 6.76 2.77
C TYR A 133 9.64 6.66 4.17
N GLY A 134 9.02 5.52 4.45
CA GLY A 134 8.43 5.23 5.76
C GLY A 134 9.52 4.99 6.81
N MET A 135 9.75 5.96 7.68
CA MET A 135 10.59 5.80 8.88
C MET A 135 9.77 5.26 10.04
N GLU A 136 10.31 4.26 10.73
CA GLU A 136 9.76 3.79 12.00
C GLU A 136 10.27 4.67 13.16
N ASP A 137 9.54 4.64 14.28
CA ASP A 137 9.95 5.33 15.51
C ASP A 137 11.36 4.89 15.93
N ALA A 138 12.17 5.86 16.39
CA ALA A 138 13.51 5.62 16.89
C ALA A 138 13.53 5.75 18.42
N ASP A 139 13.72 4.63 19.11
CA ASP A 139 13.73 4.58 20.57
C ASP A 139 15.05 5.10 21.19
N ASP A 140 16.12 5.19 20.40
CA ASP A 140 17.43 5.67 20.84
C ASP A 140 18.18 6.47 19.75
N GLY A 141 19.27 7.11 20.16
CA GLY A 141 20.09 7.92 19.25
C GLY A 141 20.73 7.10 18.12
N ALA A 142 21.09 5.84 18.36
CA ALA A 142 21.67 4.98 17.33
C ALA A 142 20.64 4.57 16.28
N ALA A 143 19.37 4.39 16.66
CA ALA A 143 18.25 4.18 15.76
C ALA A 143 17.98 5.43 14.93
N CYS A 144 18.08 6.62 15.53
CA CYS A 144 17.97 7.88 14.81
C CYS A 144 19.05 8.03 13.73
N ASP A 145 20.31 7.72 14.06
CA ASP A 145 21.42 7.77 13.10
C ASP A 145 21.22 6.77 11.95
N ARG A 146 20.72 5.56 12.24
CA ARG A 146 20.38 4.56 11.20
C ARG A 146 19.25 5.05 10.29
N ASN A 147 18.18 5.60 10.85
CA ASN A 147 17.06 6.14 10.08
C ASN A 147 17.52 7.29 9.16
N LEU A 148 18.37 8.19 9.67
CA LEU A 148 18.94 9.28 8.88
C LEU A 148 19.80 8.75 7.74
N ALA A 149 20.67 7.76 8.00
CA ALA A 149 21.52 7.18 6.98
C ALA A 149 20.71 6.54 5.85
N GLU A 150 19.66 5.77 6.18
CA GLU A 150 18.79 5.15 5.17
C GLU A 150 17.93 6.17 4.42
N PHE A 151 17.46 7.24 5.08
CA PHE A 151 16.77 8.34 4.42
C PHE A 151 17.69 9.03 3.39
N LEU A 152 18.94 9.34 3.77
CA LEU A 152 19.91 9.93 2.84
C LEU A 152 20.19 8.99 1.66
N ARG A 153 20.26 7.69 1.90
CA ARG A 153 20.41 6.68 0.84
C ARG A 153 19.20 6.65 -0.10
N ALA A 154 17.98 6.81 0.42
CA ALA A 154 16.78 6.92 -0.40
C ALA A 154 16.82 8.18 -1.28
N VAL A 155 17.22 9.33 -0.73
CA VAL A 155 17.41 10.59 -1.47
C VAL A 155 18.43 10.43 -2.60
N GLU A 156 19.59 9.84 -2.29
CA GLU A 156 20.63 9.59 -3.28
C GLU A 156 20.14 8.66 -4.39
N MET A 157 19.46 7.56 -4.04
CA MET A 157 18.89 6.64 -5.02
C MET A 157 17.92 7.35 -5.95
N ALA A 158 16.96 8.10 -5.42
CA ALA A 158 15.97 8.78 -6.24
C ALA A 158 16.60 9.89 -7.11
N SER A 159 17.69 10.52 -6.66
CA SER A 159 18.48 11.44 -7.50
C SER A 159 19.18 10.74 -8.67
N SER A 160 19.45 9.43 -8.56
CA SER A 160 20.02 8.61 -9.64
C SER A 160 18.98 8.12 -10.66
N LEU A 161 17.69 8.20 -10.33
CA LEU A 161 16.61 7.85 -11.25
C LEU A 161 16.43 8.94 -12.31
N PRO A 162 15.91 8.62 -13.51
CA PRO A 162 15.60 9.63 -14.51
C PRO A 162 14.79 10.79 -13.92
N PHE A 163 15.18 12.04 -14.17
CA PHE A 163 14.54 13.23 -13.56
C PHE A 163 13.02 13.31 -13.80
N ALA A 164 12.53 12.64 -14.84
CA ALA A 164 11.10 12.56 -15.15
C ALA A 164 10.35 11.47 -14.38
N SER A 165 11.03 10.48 -13.79
CA SER A 165 10.39 9.27 -13.24
C SER A 165 9.96 9.38 -11.78
N VAL A 166 10.64 10.19 -10.95
CA VAL A 166 10.37 10.26 -9.50
C VAL A 166 10.29 11.69 -8.97
N ARG A 167 9.48 11.89 -7.94
CA ARG A 167 9.47 13.07 -7.07
C ARG A 167 9.47 12.63 -5.61
N PHE A 168 10.03 13.46 -4.73
CA PHE A 168 9.87 13.37 -3.29
C PHE A 168 8.78 14.33 -2.82
#